data_AF-A0A2E2RD68-F1
#
_entry.id   AF-A0A2E2RD68-F1
#
_cell.length_a   1.000
_cell.length_b   1.000
_cell.length_c   1.000
_cell.angle_alpha   90.00
_cell.angle_beta   90.00
_cell.angle_gamma   90.00
#
_symmetry.space_group_name_H-M   'P 1'
#
loop_
_entity.id
_entity.type
_entity.pdbx_description
1 polymer ?
#
loop_
_entity_poly.entity_id
_entity_poly.type
_entity_poly.pdbx_seq_one_letter_code
_entity_poly.pdbx_strand_id
1 'polypeptide(L)'
;MQSILAESNYWFLGNLNYLDALLSLEITEGIVSSSIKDIKIDDLETIEDCRPIEITDQSRRVQIKFSNILAYQLTDESYWASENHDGITKNILCMHNNSEYLKYVMKNSIIKECIDN
;
A
#
# COMPACT_ATOMS: atom_id res chain seq x y z
N MET A 1 17.48 -3.49 -15.35
CA MET A 1 16.36 -2.74 -15.98
C MET A 1 15.66 -1.99 -14.87
N GLN A 2 15.75 -0.65 -14.81
CA GLN A 2 14.96 0.13 -13.86
C GLN A 2 13.52 0.21 -14.38
N SER A 3 12.54 -0.04 -13.52
CA SER A 3 11.13 0.11 -13.87
C SER A 3 10.76 1.59 -13.85
N ILE A 4 9.73 1.98 -14.61
CA ILE A 4 9.18 3.35 -14.60
C ILE A 4 8.83 3.81 -13.18
N LEU A 5 8.46 2.88 -12.30
CA LEU A 5 8.13 3.16 -10.90
C LEU A 5 9.35 3.56 -10.07
N ALA A 6 10.54 3.08 -10.43
CA ALA A 6 11.79 3.43 -9.77
C ALA A 6 12.32 4.82 -10.17
N GLU A 7 11.72 5.45 -11.18
CA GLU A 7 12.11 6.78 -11.65
C GLU A 7 11.46 7.93 -10.85
N SER A 8 10.59 7.61 -9.89
CA SER A 8 10.01 8.59 -8.97
C SER A 8 10.02 8.08 -7.54
N ASN A 9 10.16 9.02 -6.60
CA ASN A 9 10.11 8.75 -5.17
C ASN A 9 8.68 8.67 -4.63
N TYR A 10 7.70 9.23 -5.36
CA TYR A 10 6.32 9.37 -4.87
C TYR A 10 5.31 8.98 -5.94
N TRP A 11 4.36 8.13 -5.54
CA TRP A 11 3.25 7.69 -6.36
C TRP A 11 1.97 7.72 -5.52
N PHE A 12 0.95 8.38 -6.00
CA PHE A 12 -0.37 8.43 -5.36
C PHE A 12 -1.34 7.52 -6.10
N LEU A 13 -2.16 6.80 -5.35
CA LEU A 13 -3.28 6.06 -5.91
C LEU A 13 -4.34 7.06 -6.41
N GLY A 14 -4.57 7.09 -7.72
CA GLY A 14 -5.57 7.95 -8.34
C GLY A 14 -6.91 7.25 -8.50
N ASN A 15 -6.89 6.05 -9.08
CA ASN A 15 -8.11 5.26 -9.30
C ASN A 15 -7.85 3.78 -9.02
N LEU A 16 -8.88 3.11 -8.50
CA LEU A 16 -8.90 1.68 -8.26
C LEU A 16 -10.22 1.13 -8.79
N ASN A 17 -10.14 0.22 -9.75
CA ASN A 17 -11.31 -0.46 -10.29
C ASN A 17 -11.09 -1.97 -10.21
N TYR A 18 -12.07 -2.69 -9.67
CA TYR A 18 -12.12 -4.15 -9.67
C TYR A 18 -13.41 -4.60 -10.33
N LEU A 19 -13.28 -5.22 -11.50
CA LEU A 19 -14.40 -5.73 -12.28
C LEU A 19 -14.00 -7.06 -12.89
N ASP A 20 -14.86 -8.07 -12.81
CA ASP A 20 -14.68 -9.39 -13.44
C ASP A 20 -13.30 -10.02 -13.17
N ALA A 21 -12.85 -10.00 -11.92
CA ALA A 21 -11.54 -10.52 -11.47
C ALA A 21 -10.29 -9.82 -12.05
N LEU A 22 -10.47 -8.68 -12.70
CA LEU A 22 -9.41 -7.77 -13.13
C LEU A 22 -9.39 -6.56 -12.18
N LEU A 23 -8.28 -6.36 -11.45
CA LEU A 23 -8.02 -5.08 -10.79
C LEU A 23 -7.06 -4.22 -11.59
N SER A 24 -7.53 -3.01 -11.83
CA SER A 24 -6.83 -1.95 -12.51
C SER A 24 -6.57 -0.84 -11.51
N LEU A 25 -5.31 -0.51 -11.31
CA LEU A 25 -4.84 0.62 -10.54
C LEU A 25 -4.36 1.70 -11.50
N GLU A 26 -4.79 2.94 -11.28
CA GLU A 26 -4.10 4.11 -11.80
C GLU A 26 -3.32 4.74 -10.67
N ILE A 27 -2.01 4.83 -10.84
CA ILE A 27 -1.14 5.61 -9.96
C ILE A 27 -0.63 6.83 -10.71
N THR A 28 -0.53 7.95 -9.99
CA THR A 28 -0.04 9.22 -10.52
C THR A 28 1.20 9.65 -9.77
N GLU A 29 2.21 10.09 -10.52
CA GLU A 29 3.48 10.56 -9.98
C GLU A 29 3.29 11.82 -9.12
N GLY A 30 3.86 11.80 -7.93
CA GLY A 30 4.03 12.98 -7.09
C GLY A 30 5.34 13.68 -7.40
N ILE A 31 5.28 14.98 -7.65
CA ILE A 31 6.46 15.81 -7.92
C ILE A 31 6.71 16.71 -6.71
N VAL A 32 7.96 16.75 -6.24
CA VAL A 32 8.36 17.68 -5.18
C VAL A 32 8.35 19.09 -5.75
N SER A 33 7.50 19.95 -5.19
CA SER A 33 7.38 21.34 -5.60
C SER A 33 8.71 22.07 -5.40
N SER A 34 9.01 23.02 -6.29
CA SER A 34 10.09 23.99 -6.08
C SER A 34 9.71 25.07 -5.07
N SER A 35 8.42 25.21 -4.76
CA SER A 35 7.92 26.13 -3.75
C SER A 35 8.20 25.60 -2.35
N ILE A 36 8.57 26.52 -1.46
CA ILE A 36 8.80 26.25 -0.04
C ILE A 36 7.64 26.86 0.75
N LYS A 37 7.11 26.11 1.71
CA LYS A 37 6.02 26.53 2.58
C LYS A 37 6.25 26.01 3.98
N ASP A 38 6.04 26.86 4.98
CA ASP A 38 6.03 26.43 6.37
C ASP A 38 4.66 25.82 6.70
N ILE A 39 4.66 24.71 7.43
CA ILE A 39 3.44 24.01 7.81
C ILE A 39 3.23 24.18 9.31
N LYS A 40 2.17 24.90 9.68
CA LYS A 40 1.72 24.96 11.06
C LYS A 40 0.78 23.79 11.35
N ILE A 41 1.09 22.98 12.36
CA ILE A 41 0.21 21.90 12.82
C ILE A 41 -0.42 22.36 14.14
N ASP A 42 -1.66 22.83 14.12
CA ASP A 42 -2.47 23.28 15.27
C ASP A 42 -1.69 23.76 16.52
N ASP A 43 -1.80 23.02 17.64
CA ASP A 43 -1.16 23.29 18.92
C ASP A 43 0.31 22.81 18.98
N LEU A 44 0.84 22.29 17.87
CA LEU A 44 2.24 21.88 17.72
C LEU A 44 3.07 22.99 17.07
N GLU A 45 4.38 22.75 17.01
CA GLU A 45 5.35 23.65 16.38
C GLU A 45 5.15 23.74 14.87
N THR A 46 5.61 24.84 14.29
CA THR A 46 5.69 25.02 12.84
C THR A 46 6.85 24.22 12.28
N ILE A 47 6.61 23.44 11.23
CA ILE A 47 7.67 22.80 10.45
C ILE A 47 8.06 23.76 9.33
N GLU A 48 9.28 24.30 9.43
CA GLU A 48 9.83 25.24 8.46
C GLU A 48 10.35 24.53 7.20
N ASP A 49 10.46 25.29 6.11
CA ASP A 49 11.14 24.89 4.88
C ASP A 49 10.60 23.63 4.18
N CYS A 50 9.31 23.33 4.35
CA CYS A 50 8.70 22.16 3.73
C CYS A 50 8.49 22.37 2.22
N ARG A 51 8.71 21.30 1.45
CA ARG A 51 8.40 21.25 0.02
C ARG A 51 7.19 20.35 -0.21
N PRO A 52 6.04 20.91 -0.64
CA PRO A 52 4.87 20.11 -0.95
C PRO A 52 5.16 19.07 -2.02
N ILE A 53 4.54 17.90 -1.91
CA ILE A 53 4.48 16.92 -3.00
C ILE A 53 3.16 17.14 -3.71
N GLU A 54 3.21 17.48 -5.00
CA GLU A 54 2.06 17.92 -5.77
C GLU A 54 1.88 17.02 -7.00
N ILE A 55 0.62 16.82 -7.41
CA ILE A 55 0.29 16.26 -8.72
C ILE A 55 0.08 17.42 -9.67
N THR A 56 0.78 17.42 -10.80
CA THR A 56 0.73 18.49 -11.79
C THR A 56 0.44 17.92 -13.18
N ASP A 57 0.29 18.79 -14.17
CA ASP A 57 0.12 18.36 -15.58
C ASP A 57 1.35 17.62 -16.13
N GLN A 58 2.52 17.77 -15.49
CA GLN A 58 3.74 17.04 -15.85
C GLN A 58 3.83 15.66 -15.19
N SER A 59 2.99 15.37 -14.21
CA SER A 59 2.99 14.09 -13.50
C SER A 59 2.63 12.94 -14.44
N ARG A 60 3.47 11.92 -14.48
CA ARG A 60 3.16 10.69 -15.23
C ARG A 60 2.01 9.94 -14.56
N ARG A 61 1.18 9.31 -15.40
CA ARG A 61 0.13 8.39 -14.95
C ARG A 61 0.44 7.00 -15.47
N VAL A 62 0.39 6.02 -14.58
CA VAL A 62 0.69 4.62 -14.90
C VAL A 62 -0.53 3.79 -14.56
N GLN A 63 -1.01 3.02 -15.53
CA GLN A 63 -2.05 2.04 -15.33
C GLN A 63 -1.41 0.67 -15.11
N ILE A 64 -1.70 0.06 -13.96
CA ILE A 64 -1.26 -1.30 -13.61
C ILE A 64 -2.50 -2.19 -13.61
N LYS A 65 -2.45 -3.27 -14.39
CA LYS A 65 -3.53 -4.25 -14.47
C LYS A 65 -3.03 -5.58 -13.94
N PHE A 66 -3.73 -6.15 -12.98
CA PHE A 66 -3.48 -7.51 -12.54
C PHE A 66 -4.66 -8.37 -12.98
N SER A 67 -4.37 -9.38 -13.78
CA SER A 67 -5.36 -10.36 -14.24
C SER A 67 -5.46 -11.51 -13.25
N ASN A 68 -6.64 -12.15 -13.15
CA ASN A 68 -6.89 -13.33 -12.31
C ASN A 68 -6.55 -13.09 -10.83
N ILE A 69 -6.93 -11.93 -10.30
CA ILE A 69 -6.64 -11.61 -8.91
C ILE A 69 -7.62 -12.39 -8.03
N LEU A 70 -7.05 -13.19 -7.14
CA LEU A 70 -7.76 -13.70 -5.98
C LEU A 70 -7.95 -12.55 -4.98
N ALA A 71 -9.03 -11.78 -5.17
CA ALA A 71 -9.40 -10.74 -4.21
C ALA A 71 -9.99 -11.43 -2.97
N TYR A 72 -9.13 -11.74 -1.99
CA TYR A 72 -9.60 -12.08 -0.66
C TYR A 72 -9.92 -10.78 0.07
N GLN A 73 -11.21 -10.58 0.34
CA GLN A 73 -11.68 -9.48 1.16
C GLN A 73 -11.13 -9.70 2.58
N LEU A 74 -10.16 -8.88 3.00
CA LEU A 74 -9.83 -8.72 4.41
C LEU A 74 -11.05 -8.09 5.08
N THR A 75 -11.94 -8.93 5.63
CA THR A 75 -12.93 -8.49 6.59
C THR A 75 -12.19 -7.94 7.80
N ASP A 76 -12.33 -6.64 8.01
CA ASP A 76 -11.98 -5.87 9.21
C ASP A 76 -11.31 -6.69 10.33
N GLU A 77 -9.98 -6.78 10.27
CA GLU A 77 -9.16 -7.35 11.35
C GLU A 77 -8.96 -6.35 12.51
N SER A 78 -9.89 -5.42 12.74
CA SER A 78 -9.90 -4.63 13.99
C SER A 78 -10.07 -5.48 15.25
N TYR A 79 -10.36 -6.78 15.11
CA TYR A 79 -10.22 -7.74 16.19
C TYR A 79 -8.75 -8.16 16.36
N TRP A 80 -7.99 -7.35 17.10
CA TRP A 80 -6.70 -7.73 17.64
C TRP A 80 -6.90 -8.56 18.92
N ALA A 81 -6.49 -9.83 18.90
CA ALA A 81 -6.23 -10.61 20.10
C ALA A 81 -4.73 -10.95 20.12
N SER A 82 -4.06 -10.72 21.26
CA SER A 82 -2.62 -10.93 21.37
C SER A 82 -2.27 -12.41 21.21
N GLU A 83 -1.73 -12.79 20.05
CA GLU A 83 -1.05 -14.05 19.86
C GLU A 83 0.44 -13.85 20.16
N ASN A 84 1.08 -14.75 20.92
CA ASN A 84 2.45 -14.61 21.43
C ASN A 84 3.40 -13.95 20.42
N HIS A 85 3.83 -12.73 20.76
CA HIS A 85 4.60 -11.86 19.87
C HIS A 85 6.10 -11.98 20.13
N ASP A 86 6.75 -12.92 19.45
CA ASP A 86 8.18 -12.76 19.17
C ASP A 86 8.33 -11.81 17.97
N GLY A 87 8.86 -10.60 18.21
CA GLY A 87 9.41 -9.75 17.14
C GLY A 87 8.52 -8.66 16.55
N ILE A 88 7.77 -7.89 17.36
CA ILE A 88 7.16 -6.64 16.87
C ILE A 88 8.23 -5.53 16.78
N THR A 89 8.65 -5.21 15.56
CA THR A 89 9.43 -4.00 15.24
C THR A 89 8.48 -2.87 14.88
N LYS A 90 8.56 -1.75 15.63
CA LYS A 90 7.60 -0.63 15.69
C LYS A 90 7.27 0.11 14.38
N ASN A 91 7.87 -0.24 13.23
CA ASN A 91 7.82 0.55 12.00
C ASN A 91 7.36 -0.21 10.74
N ILE A 92 6.71 -1.38 10.86
CA ILE A 92 6.27 -2.16 9.69
C ILE A 92 4.85 -2.69 9.94
N LEU A 93 4.02 -2.75 8.87
CA LEU A 93 2.89 -3.68 8.77
C LEU A 93 3.28 -5.02 9.41
N CYS A 94 2.69 -5.38 10.53
CA CYS A 94 3.02 -6.64 11.20
C CYS A 94 2.64 -7.81 10.29
N MET A 95 3.65 -8.51 9.79
CA MET A 95 3.47 -9.71 8.98
C MET A 95 3.38 -10.91 9.92
N HIS A 96 2.17 -11.44 10.12
CA HIS A 96 1.95 -12.61 10.95
C HIS A 96 2.15 -13.88 10.12
N ASN A 97 3.32 -14.51 10.24
CA ASN A 97 3.66 -15.72 9.47
C ASN A 97 3.04 -17.00 10.05
N ASN A 98 2.34 -16.95 11.19
CA ASN A 98 1.79 -18.13 11.85
C ASN A 98 0.48 -17.88 12.62
N SER A 99 -0.33 -16.89 12.18
CA SER A 99 -1.59 -16.60 12.87
C SER A 99 -2.59 -17.76 12.74
N GLU A 100 -3.41 -17.96 13.76
CA GLU A 100 -4.49 -18.96 13.69
C GLU A 100 -5.47 -18.65 12.56
N TYR A 101 -5.66 -17.37 12.24
CA TYR A 101 -6.43 -16.93 11.08
C TYR A 101 -5.78 -17.37 9.75
N LEU A 102 -4.47 -17.14 9.55
CA LEU A 102 -3.77 -17.60 8.34
C LEU A 102 -3.88 -19.12 8.20
N LYS A 103 -3.76 -19.88 9.29
CA LYS A 103 -3.96 -21.34 9.28
C LYS A 103 -5.39 -21.73 8.91
N TYR A 104 -6.39 -21.03 9.46
CA TYR A 104 -7.79 -21.22 9.12
C TYR A 104 -8.05 -20.96 7.64
N VAL A 105 -7.53 -19.84 7.10
CA VAL A 105 -7.65 -19.50 5.68
C VAL A 105 -6.96 -20.55 4.82
N MET A 106 -5.72 -20.94 5.12
CA MET A 106 -4.99 -21.97 4.37
C MET A 106 -5.68 -23.35 4.42
N LYS A 107 -6.40 -23.66 5.50
CA LYS A 107 -7.14 -24.93 5.63
C LYS A 107 -8.45 -24.93 4.84
N ASN A 108 -9.08 -23.77 4.68
CA ASN A 108 -10.40 -23.62 4.05
C ASN A 108 -10.32 -22.96 2.65
N SER A 109 -9.13 -22.84 2.08
CA SER A 109 -8.90 -22.31 0.73
C SER A 109 -8.04 -23.27 -0.08
N ILE A 110 -8.07 -23.10 -1.41
CA ILE A 110 -7.22 -23.83 -2.35
C ILE A 110 -5.75 -23.38 -2.32
N ILE A 111 -5.36 -22.46 -1.42
CA ILE A 111 -4.01 -21.87 -1.38
C ILE A 111 -2.93 -22.95 -1.25
N LYS A 112 -3.17 -24.02 -0.48
CA LYS A 112 -2.24 -25.15 -0.38
C LYS A 112 -1.99 -25.89 -1.69
N GLU A 113 -2.94 -25.84 -2.62
CA GLU A 113 -2.88 -26.49 -3.93
C GLU A 113 -2.30 -25.55 -5.00
N CYS A 114 -2.21 -24.25 -4.71
CA CYS A 114 -1.69 -23.22 -5.61
C CYS A 114 -0.25 -22.78 -5.29
N ILE A 115 0.33 -23.24 -4.17
CA ILE A 115 1.73 -23.02 -3.84
C ILE A 115 2.51 -24.24 -4.33
N ASP A 116 3.30 -24.06 -5.38
CA ASP A 116 4.27 -25.06 -5.83
C ASP A 116 5.29 -25.32 -4.70
N ASN A 117 5.46 -26.58 -4.31
CA ASN A 117 6.45 -27.01 -3.31
C ASN A 117 7.89 -26.87 -3.82
#